data_AF-C4L7F0-F1
#
_entry.id   AF-C4L7F0-F1
#
_cell.length_a   1.000
_cell.length_b   1.000
_cell.length_c   1.000
_cell.angle_alpha   90.00
_cell.angle_beta   90.00
_cell.angle_gamma   90.00
#
_symmetry.space_group_name_H-M   'P 1'
#
loop_
_entity.id
_entity.type
_entity.pdbx_description
1 polymer ?
#
loop_
_entity_poly.entity_id
_entity_poly.type
_entity_poly.pdbx_seq_one_letter_code
_entity_poly.pdbx_strand_id
1 'polypeptide(L)' 'MNIGITELLLIAVIVFLLFGTRKLRGIGGDVGTAIRDFKSAMRDDKSPAVAGSKPVAASIENDKE' A
#
# COMPACT_ATOMS: atom_id res chain seq x y z
N MET A 1 -9.68 26.85 13.48
CA MET A 1 -8.83 26.29 12.40
C MET A 1 -8.66 24.81 12.70
N ASN A 2 -9.48 23.98 12.07
CA ASN A 2 -9.42 22.54 12.26
C ASN A 2 -8.61 21.97 11.11
N ILE A 3 -7.53 21.24 11.42
CA ILE A 3 -6.79 20.47 10.42
C ILE A 3 -7.69 19.29 10.05
N GLY A 4 -8.60 19.54 9.11
CA GLY A 4 -9.51 18.56 8.57
C GLY A 4 -8.85 17.75 7.45
N ILE A 5 -9.54 16.69 7.02
CA ILE A 5 -9.08 15.82 5.91
C ILE A 5 -8.78 16.64 4.65
N THR A 6 -9.53 17.72 4.39
CA THR A 6 -9.33 18.61 3.23
C THR A 6 -7.97 19.33 3.25
N GLU A 7 -7.53 19.85 4.39
CA GLU A 7 -6.23 20.51 4.53
C GLU A 7 -5.08 19.52 4.32
N LEU A 8 -5.22 18.31 4.89
CA LEU A 8 -4.23 17.24 4.76
C LEU A 8 -4.08 16.80 3.29
N LEU A 9 -5.18 16.76 2.54
CA LEU A 9 -5.17 16.40 1.12
C LEU A 9 -4.46 17.47 0.29
N LEU A 10 -4.68 18.75 0.58
CA LEU A 10 -3.98 19.86 -0.10
C LEU A 10 -2.46 19.80 0.15
N ILE A 11 -2.04 19.56 1.39
CA ILE A 11 -0.62 19.40 1.73
C ILE A 11 -0.04 18.17 1.04
N ALA A 12 -0.76 17.04 1.05
CA ALA A 12 -0.33 15.81 0.38
C ALA A 12 -0.10 16.03 -1.11
N VAL A 13 -0.98 16.78 -1.80
CA VAL A 13 -0.82 17.12 -3.23
C VAL A 13 0.48 17.89 -3.47
N ILE A 14 0.80 18.88 -2.63
CA ILE A 14 2.05 19.64 -2.74
C ILE A 14 3.27 18.72 -2.52
N VAL A 15 3.23 17.85 -1.52
CA VAL A 15 4.30 16.87 -1.27
C VAL A 15 4.46 15.91 -2.46
N PHE A 16 3.37 15.43 -3.06
CA PHE A 16 3.41 14.59 -4.25
C PHE A 16 4.04 15.29 -5.46
N LEU A 17 3.80 16.60 -5.63
CA LEU A 17 4.40 17.41 -6.68
C LEU A 17 5.90 17.64 -6.45
N LEU A 18 6.32 17.91 -5.20
CA LEU A 18 7.73 18.16 -4.85
C LEU A 18 8.61 16.91 -4.94
N PHE A 19 8.13 15.80 -4.37
CA PHE A 19 8.90 14.55 -4.30
C PHE A 19 8.66 13.64 -5.51
N GLY A 20 7.58 13.87 -6.25
CA GLY A 20 7.11 13.02 -7.35
C GLY A 20 6.52 11.69 -6.84
N THR A 21 5.53 11.16 -7.55
CA THR A 21 4.87 9.89 -7.19
C THR A 21 5.81 8.69 -7.19
N ARG A 22 6.94 8.76 -7.91
CA ARG A 22 7.90 7.66 -8.07
C ARG A 22 8.65 7.34 -6.77
N LYS A 23 9.06 8.35 -6.01
CA LYS A 23 9.71 8.16 -4.69
C LYS A 23 8.69 7.76 -3.62
N LEU A 24 7.50 8.37 -3.63
CA LEU A 24 6.43 8.01 -2.69
C LEU A 24 5.91 6.59 -2.90
N ARG A 25 5.88 6.07 -4.14
CA ARG A 25 5.43 4.69 -4.39
C ARG A 25 6.39 3.63 -3.85
N GLY A 26 7.70 3.86 -3.95
CA GLY A 26 8.70 2.95 -3.38
C GLY A 26 8.57 2.88 -1.86
N ILE A 27 8.69 4.02 -1.19
CA ILE A 27 8.63 4.10 0.28
C ILE A 27 7.23 3.75 0.80
N GLY A 28 6.18 4.17 0.09
CA GLY A 28 4.80 3.89 0.47
C GLY A 28 4.38 2.43 0.31
N GLY A 29 5.01 1.66 -0.58
CA GLY A 29 4.79 0.21 -0.69
C GLY A 29 5.30 -0.53 0.55
N ASP A 30 6.52 -0.22 0.98
CA ASP A 30 7.16 -0.85 2.13
C ASP A 30 6.47 -0.45 3.44
N VAL A 31 6.23 0.84 3.64
CA VAL A 31 5.53 1.37 4.81
C VAL A 31 4.06 0.94 4.82
N GLY A 32 3.41 0.89 3.65
CA GLY A 32 2.03 0.44 3.52
C GLY A 32 1.86 -1.04 3.87
N THR A 33 2.82 -1.89 3.49
CA THR A 33 2.81 -3.31 3.85
C THR A 33 2.99 -3.48 5.37
N ALA A 34 3.95 -2.78 5.98
CA ALA A 34 4.16 -2.82 7.43
C ALA A 34 2.94 -2.33 8.23
N ILE A 35 2.31 -1.23 7.81
CA ILE A 35 1.09 -0.70 8.45
C ILE A 35 -0.08 -1.67 8.28
N ARG A 36 -0.20 -2.31 7.11
CA ARG A 36 -1.27 -3.28 6.84
C ARG A 36 -1.12 -4.52 7.71
N ASP A 37 0.10 -5.04 7.86
CA ASP A 37 0.37 -6.21 8.68
C ASP A 37 0.20 -5.87 10.18
N PHE A 38 0.61 -4.68 10.61
CA PHE A 38 0.36 -4.15 11.95
C PHE A 38 -1.14 -4.02 12.24
N LYS A 39 -1.91 -3.46 11.29
CA LYS A 39 -3.37 -3.35 11.40
C LYS A 39 -4.04 -4.73 11.41
N SER A 40 -3.54 -5.70 10.65
CA SER A 40 -4.07 -7.07 10.64
C SER A 40 -3.82 -7.75 11.98
N ALA A 41 -2.60 -7.67 12.53
CA ALA A 41 -2.27 -8.22 13.85
C ALA A 41 -3.13 -7.61 14.97
N MET A 42 -3.41 -6.31 14.90
CA MET A 42 -4.32 -5.62 15.84
C MET A 42 -5.81 -5.98 15.67
N ARG A 43 -6.19 -6.60 14.54
CA ARG A 43 -7.58 -6.99 14.24
C ARG A 43 -7.80 -8.49 14.41
N ASP A 44 -6.73 -9.28 14.48
CA ASP A 44 -6.76 -10.73 14.64
C ASP A 44 -7.33 -11.17 16.01
N ASP A 45 -7.36 -10.26 17.00
CA ASP A 45 -8.17 -10.41 18.23
C ASP A 45 -9.69 -10.49 17.97
N LYS A 46 -10.18 -10.31 16.71
CA LYS A 46 -11.62 -10.27 16.41
C LYS A 46 -12.16 -11.03 15.18
N SER A 47 -11.38 -11.61 14.26
CA SER A 47 -11.84 -12.55 13.19
C SER A 47 -10.74 -12.85 12.16
N PRO A 48 -10.61 -14.08 11.60
CA PRO A 48 -9.58 -14.40 10.62
C PRO A 48 -10.07 -14.09 9.19
N ALA A 49 -9.44 -13.14 8.51
CA ALA A 49 -9.55 -13.03 7.04
C ALA A 49 -8.37 -12.28 6.41
N VAL A 50 -7.45 -13.09 5.87
CA VAL A 50 -6.67 -12.97 4.62
C VAL A 50 -6.37 -11.58 4.04
N ALA A 51 -5.09 -11.25 3.84
CA ALA A 51 -4.61 -10.61 2.61
C ALA A 51 -3.08 -10.55 2.48
N GLY A 52 -2.57 -10.91 1.30
CA GLY A 52 -1.25 -10.57 0.74
C GLY A 52 -0.20 -11.68 0.92
N SER A 53 0.39 -12.29 -0.10
CA SER A 53 0.75 -11.74 -1.42
C SER A 53 1.05 -12.86 -2.42
N LYS A 54 0.74 -12.63 -3.71
CA LYS A 54 1.53 -13.20 -4.82
C LYS A 54 1.39 -12.30 -6.06
N PRO A 55 2.41 -11.51 -6.41
CA PRO A 55 2.57 -11.00 -7.77
C PRO A 55 3.61 -11.84 -8.50
N VAL A 56 3.25 -12.45 -9.63
CA VAL A 56 4.11 -12.49 -10.83
C VAL A 56 3.27 -13.02 -11.99
N ALA A 57 3.04 -12.14 -12.96
CA ALA A 57 2.74 -12.55 -14.31
C ALA A 57 4.02 -13.14 -14.93
N ALA A 58 3.85 -14.13 -15.80
CA ALA A 58 4.81 -14.65 -16.78
C ALA A 58 5.80 -15.74 -16.31
N SER A 59 5.57 -17.00 -16.71
CA SER A 59 6.22 -17.62 -17.89
C SER A 59 6.29 -19.15 -17.78
N ILE A 60 6.16 -19.81 -18.94
CA ILE A 60 6.63 -21.15 -19.34
C ILE A 60 5.67 -22.35 -19.19
N GLU A 61 5.56 -23.08 -20.31
CA GLU A 61 5.07 -24.45 -20.53
C GLU A 61 3.56 -24.72 -20.59
N ASN A 62 2.99 -24.53 -21.77
CA ASN A 62 2.06 -25.52 -22.32
C ASN A 62 2.58 -25.91 -23.71
N ASP A 63 3.78 -26.51 -23.71
CA ASP A 63 4.24 -27.37 -24.79
C ASP A 63 3.57 -28.75 -24.60
N LYS A 64 3.20 -29.33 -25.75
CA LYS A 64 2.63 -30.66 -26.01
C LYS A 64 2.66 -31.69 -24.85
N GLU A 65 1.54 -32.36 -24.62
CA GLU A 65 1.20 -33.71 -25.13
C GLU A 65 -0.29 -33.98 -25.00
#